data_AF-X1U230-F1
#
_entry.id   AF-X1U230-F1
#
_cell.length_a   1.000
_cell.length_b   1.000
_cell.length_c   1.000
_cell.angle_alpha   90.00
_cell.angle_beta   90.00
_cell.angle_gamma   90.00
#
_symmetry.space_group_name_H-M   'P 1'
#
loop_
_entity.id
_entity.type
_entity.pdbx_description
1 polymer ?
#
loop_
_entity_poly.entity_id
_entity_poly.type
_entity_poly.pdbx_seq_one_letter_code
_entity_poly.pdbx_strand_id
1 'polypeptide(L)'
;MPQVIQACGNSAMAKALTDVQQDMIQGEGLSKPMEKNRLFLPMMVQMVKVGEETGNLNIALSAAAQSYETEAEDRTSSLIHSISKIPVRPR
;
A
#
# COMPACT_ATOMS: atom_id res chain seq x y z
N MET A 1 4.22 15.87 -3.19
CA MET A 1 3.06 15.14 -2.63
C MET A 1 1.67 15.67 -2.98
N PRO A 2 1.37 16.99 -3.04
CA PRO A 2 -0.03 17.43 -3.22
C PRO A 2 -0.67 16.94 -4.54
N GLN A 3 0.11 16.86 -5.63
CA GLN A 3 -0.38 16.30 -6.90
C GLN A 3 -0.70 14.79 -6.82
N VAL A 4 0.05 14.02 -6.01
CA VAL A 4 -0.18 12.57 -5.83
C VAL A 4 -1.46 12.32 -5.05
N ILE A 5 -1.72 13.13 -4.02
CA ILE A 5 -2.95 13.05 -3.22
C ILE A 5 -4.17 13.43 -4.07
N GLN A 6 -4.06 14.49 -4.87
CA GLN A 6 -5.14 14.93 -5.78
C GLN A 6 -5.43 13.93 -6.91
N ALA A 7 -4.41 13.19 -7.37
CA ALA A 7 -4.59 12.14 -8.38
C ALA A 7 -5.20 10.86 -7.81
N CYS A 8 -5.27 10.72 -6.48
CA CYS A 8 -5.84 9.54 -5.85
C CYS A 8 -7.38 9.55 -5.93
N GLY A 9 -7.96 8.67 -6.73
CA GLY A 9 -9.41 8.56 -6.88
C GLY A 9 -10.15 7.98 -5.66
N ASN A 10 -9.43 7.43 -4.68
CA ASN A 10 -10.00 6.86 -3.46
C ASN A 10 -9.84 7.84 -2.29
N SER A 11 -10.95 8.36 -1.77
CA SER A 11 -10.96 9.35 -0.68
C SER A 11 -10.34 8.84 0.62
N ALA A 12 -10.48 7.54 0.94
CA ALA A 12 -9.86 6.94 2.13
C ALA A 12 -8.34 6.88 1.98
N MET A 13 -7.84 6.53 0.79
CA MET A 13 -6.40 6.52 0.50
C MET A 13 -5.83 7.94 0.44
N ALA A 14 -6.55 8.89 -0.16
CA ALA A 14 -6.14 10.30 -0.18
C ALA A 14 -6.00 10.87 1.25
N LYS A 15 -6.94 10.53 2.14
CA LYS A 15 -6.85 10.89 3.56
C LYS A 15 -5.63 10.26 4.23
N ALA A 16 -5.42 8.95 4.04
CA ALA A 16 -4.25 8.25 4.60
C ALA A 16 -2.93 8.88 4.14
N LEU A 17 -2.80 9.22 2.85
CA LEU A 17 -1.62 9.90 2.31
C LEU A 17 -1.45 11.32 2.88
N THR A 18 -2.55 12.01 3.15
CA THR A 18 -2.53 13.34 3.79
C THR A 18 -2.03 13.24 5.22
N ASP A 19 -2.52 12.27 6.00
CA ASP A 19 -2.09 12.02 7.38
C ASP A 19 -0.59 11.66 7.42
N VAL A 20 -0.14 10.78 6.51
CA VAL A 20 1.29 10.42 6.36
C VAL A 20 2.13 11.64 6.02
N GLN A 21 1.67 12.49 5.09
CA GLN A 21 2.39 13.72 4.71
C GLN A 21 2.54 14.65 5.91
N GLN A 22 1.47 14.81 6.71
CA GLN A 22 1.49 15.69 7.87
C GLN A 22 2.51 15.23 8.90
N ASP A 23 2.49 13.96 9.27
CA ASP A 23 3.43 13.39 10.26
C ASP A 23 4.88 13.39 9.74
N MET A 24 5.07 13.16 8.44
CA MET A 24 6.39 13.25 7.81
C MET A 24 6.97 14.67 7.93
N ILE A 25 6.15 15.71 7.73
CA ILE A 25 6.57 17.12 7.91
C ILE A 25 6.95 17.41 9.37
N GLN A 26 6.32 16.73 10.34
CA GLN A 26 6.69 16.83 11.76
C GLN A 26 7.97 16.06 12.10
N GLY A 27 8.58 15.36 11.14
CA GLY A 27 9.84 14.64 11.33
C GLY A 27 9.68 13.19 11.80
N GLU A 28 8.48 12.60 11.74
CA GLU A 28 8.28 11.20 12.12
C GLU A 28 8.85 10.19 11.10
N GLY A 29 9.25 10.66 9.92
CA GLY A 29 9.56 9.82 8.77
C GLY A 29 8.29 9.36 8.03
N LEU A 30 8.41 8.34 7.20
CA LEU A 30 7.38 7.80 6.31
C LEU A 30 6.84 6.47 6.83
N SER A 31 7.72 5.58 7.28
CA SER A 31 7.35 4.23 7.71
C SER A 31 6.44 4.24 8.94
N LYS A 32 6.74 5.06 9.95
CA LYS A 32 5.93 5.15 11.17
C LYS A 32 4.50 5.66 10.88
N PRO A 33 4.28 6.76 10.15
CA PRO A 33 2.92 7.18 9.80
C PRO A 33 2.18 6.18 8.92
N MET A 34 2.88 5.49 8.01
CA MET A 34 2.28 4.40 7.22
C MET A 34 1.80 3.24 8.10
N GLU A 35 2.57 2.86 9.13
CA GLU A 35 2.20 1.80 10.08
C GLU A 35 0.89 2.09 10.84
N LYS A 36 0.59 3.37 11.08
CA LYS A 36 -0.65 3.80 11.77
C LYS A 36 -1.90 3.53 10.93
N ASN A 37 -1.77 3.33 9.62
CA ASN A 37 -2.90 3.23 8.71
C ASN A 37 -2.98 1.84 8.03
N ARG A 38 -4.11 1.15 8.23
CA ARG A 38 -4.33 -0.22 7.72
C ARG A 38 -4.39 -0.33 6.20
N LEU A 39 -4.45 0.81 5.49
CA LEU A 39 -4.41 0.83 4.04
C LEU A 39 -3.01 0.53 3.48
N PHE A 40 -1.96 0.71 4.29
CA PHE A 40 -0.60 0.32 3.90
C PHE A 40 -0.31 -1.10 4.37
N LEU A 41 0.13 -1.95 3.44
CA LEU A 41 0.43 -3.35 3.74
C LEU A 41 1.69 -3.44 4.62
N PRO A 42 1.75 -4.38 5.58
CA PRO A 42 2.91 -4.50 6.47
C PRO A 42 4.24 -4.65 5.74
N MET A 43 4.26 -5.39 4.62
CA MET A 43 5.45 -5.56 3.79
C MET A 43 5.91 -4.24 3.16
N MET A 44 4.97 -3.42 2.66
CA MET A 44 5.26 -2.09 2.12
C MET A 44 5.90 -1.19 3.19
N VAL A 45 5.34 -1.18 4.42
CA VAL A 45 5.88 -0.40 5.54
C VAL A 45 7.31 -0.81 5.87
N GLN A 46 7.60 -2.12 5.90
CA GLN A 46 8.95 -2.64 6.15
C GLN A 46 9.94 -2.21 5.07
N MET A 47 9.57 -2.29 3.79
CA MET A 47 10.44 -1.89 2.70
C MET A 47 10.77 -0.39 2.76
N VAL A 48 9.76 0.45 3.03
CA VAL A 48 9.95 1.89 3.22
C VAL A 48 10.85 2.17 4.43
N LYS A 49 10.66 1.46 5.55
CA LYS A 49 11.52 1.59 6.74
C LYS A 49 12.99 1.33 6.41
N VAL A 50 13.29 0.22 5.73
CA VAL A 50 14.66 -0.10 5.31
C VAL A 50 15.20 0.97 4.34
N GLY A 51 14.36 1.47 3.44
CA GLY A 51 14.70 2.58 2.54
C GLY A 51 15.03 3.87 3.27
N GLU A 52 14.28 4.21 4.30
CA GLU A 52 14.55 5.39 5.14
C GLU A 52 15.86 5.25 5.92
N GLU A 53 16.08 4.09 6.57
CA GLU A 53 17.28 3.85 7.39
C GLU A 53 18.56 3.81 6.55
N THR A 54 18.47 3.34 5.31
CA THR A 54 19.62 3.24 4.38
C THR A 54 19.78 4.45 3.47
N GLY A 55 18.85 5.41 3.51
CA GLY A 55 18.82 6.56 2.60
C GLY A 55 18.41 6.23 1.16
N ASN A 56 18.00 4.99 0.87
CA ASN A 56 17.63 4.49 -0.47
C ASN A 56 16.12 4.46 -0.70
N LEU A 57 15.42 5.51 -0.26
CA LEU A 57 13.96 5.57 -0.29
C LEU A 57 13.37 5.39 -1.69
N ASN A 58 14.04 5.88 -2.73
CA ASN A 58 13.57 5.76 -4.12
C ASN A 58 13.48 4.28 -4.57
N ILE A 59 14.50 3.48 -4.24
CA ILE A 59 14.54 2.05 -4.54
C ILE A 59 13.48 1.33 -3.70
N ALA A 60 13.39 1.65 -2.42
CA ALA A 60 12.43 1.04 -1.51
C ALA A 60 10.97 1.29 -1.95
N LEU A 61 10.61 2.52 -2.30
CA LEU A 61 9.27 2.86 -2.78
C LEU A 61 8.94 2.17 -4.10
N SER A 62 9.90 2.06 -5.02
CA SER A 62 9.71 1.34 -6.29
C SER A 62 9.43 -0.14 -6.05
N ALA A 63 10.23 -0.77 -5.18
CA ALA A 63 10.05 -2.18 -4.83
C ALA A 63 8.73 -2.41 -4.06
N ALA A 64 8.36 -1.48 -3.17
CA ALA A 64 7.12 -1.56 -2.41
C ALA A 64 5.87 -1.41 -3.30
N ALA A 65 5.93 -0.56 -4.33
CA ALA A 65 4.88 -0.45 -5.34
C ALA A 65 4.74 -1.74 -6.15
N GLN A 66 5.86 -2.35 -6.55
CA GLN A 66 5.84 -3.62 -7.27
C GLN A 66 5.26 -4.76 -6.43
N SER A 67 5.64 -4.86 -5.15
CA SER A 67 5.07 -5.86 -4.24
C SER A 67 3.57 -5.64 -4.00
N TYR A 68 3.11 -4.39 -3.93
CA TYR A 68 1.68 -4.09 -3.80
C TYR A 68 0.88 -4.59 -5.00
N GLU A 69 1.38 -4.39 -6.23
CA GLU A 69 0.71 -4.88 -7.43
C GLU A 69 0.61 -6.40 -7.43
N THR A 70 1.72 -7.10 -7.14
CA THR A 70 1.74 -8.56 -7.05
C THR A 70 0.76 -9.08 -5.98
N GLU A 71 0.75 -8.48 -4.79
CA GLU A 71 -0.16 -8.92 -3.72
C GLU A 71 -1.63 -8.63 -4.07
N ALA A 72 -1.91 -7.54 -4.77
CA ALA A 72 -3.26 -7.23 -5.27
C ALA A 72 -3.72 -8.24 -6.34
N GLU A 73 -2.85 -8.61 -7.27
CA GLU A 73 -3.10 -9.65 -8.28
C GLU A 73 -3.34 -11.02 -7.63
N ASP A 74 -2.51 -11.40 -6.66
CA ASP A 74 -2.61 -12.68 -5.94
C ASP A 74 -3.92 -12.78 -5.14
N ARG A 75 -4.29 -11.71 -4.45
CA ARG A 75 -5.56 -11.63 -3.71
C ARG A 75 -6.76 -11.73 -4.65
N THR A 76 -6.71 -11.02 -5.78
CA THR A 76 -7.77 -11.07 -6.80
C THR A 76 -7.90 -12.47 -7.40
N SER A 77 -6.77 -13.08 -7.76
CA SER A 77 -6.73 -14.44 -8.31
C SER A 77 -7.26 -15.48 -7.32
N SER A 78 -6.89 -15.33 -6.03
CA SER A 78 -7.38 -16.21 -4.95
C SER A 78 -8.89 -16.10 -4.74
N LEU A 79 -9.45 -14.89 -4.84
CA LEU A 79 -10.90 -14.68 -4.76
C LEU A 79 -11.63 -15.32 -5.95
N ILE A 80 -11.13 -15.12 -7.17
CA ILE A 80 -11.67 -15.75 -8.39
C ILE A 80 -11.67 -17.27 -8.26
N HIS A 81 -10.56 -17.85 -7.80
CA HIS A 81 -10.42 -19.28 -7.57
C HIS A 81 -11.43 -19.81 -6.55
N SER A 82 -11.66 -19.06 -5.48
CA SER A 82 -12.62 -19.43 -4.43
C SER A 82 -14.06 -19.44 -4.95
N ILE A 83 -14.43 -18.50 -5.84
CA ILE A 83 -15.74 -18.46 -6.49
C ILE A 83 -15.91 -19.61 -7.48
N SER A 84 -14.88 -19.90 -8.28
CA SER A 84 -14.88 -20.99 -9.27
C SER A 84 -15.10 -22.37 -8.63
N LYS A 85 -14.71 -22.55 -7.37
CA LYS A 85 -14.91 -23.81 -6.62
C LYS A 85 -16.34 -24.06 -6.12
N ILE A 86 -17.29 -23.14 -6.34
CA ILE A 86 -18.70 -23.38 -5.98
C ILE A 86 -19.35 -24.25 -7.07
N PRO A 87 -19.73 -25.52 -6.78
CA PRO A 87 -20.32 -26.39 -7.79
C PRO A 87 -21.73 -25.89 -8.13
N VAL A 88 -21.90 -25.41 -9.36
CA VAL A 88 -23.22 -25.08 -9.91
C VAL A 88 -23.92 -26.42 -10.20
N ARG A 89 -24.87 -26.82 -9.36
CA ARG A 89 -25.68 -28.04 -9.60
C ARG A 89 -26.40 -27.89 -10.95
N PRO A 90 -26.18 -28.79 -11.93
CA PRO A 90 -27.04 -28.82 -13.11
C PRO A 90 -28.43 -29.33 -12.70
N ARG A 91 -29.47 -28.69 -13.24
CA ARG A 91 -30.85 -29.16 -13.13
C ARG A 91 -31.06 -30.43 -13.97
#